data_AF-A0A848VFQ8-F1
#
_entry.id   AF-A0A848VFQ8-F1
#
_cell.length_a   1.000
_cell.length_b   1.000
_cell.length_c   1.000
_cell.angle_alpha   90.00
_cell.angle_beta   90.00
_cell.angle_gamma   90.00
#
_symmetry.space_group_name_H-M   'P 1'
#
loop_
_entity.id
_entity.type
_entity.pdbx_description
1 polymer ?
#
loop_
_entity_poly.entity_id
_entity_poly.type
_entity_poly.pdbx_seq_one_letter_code
_entity_poly.pdbx_strand_id
1 'polypeptide(L)'
;MKYVGALLAGILAGIVLFVLLVYFNPLIKARTVSPIAVTDSRQFELVYTATPDDSILWADNGEVNARLRPPMVAKLVEPAINETKLLVTMLRNSRGKSVGVGIKFETVAEETGVLNGIYPVNSTWHMWLLDRGGMLIDQKENQWSLLRDVVLPAHIGSGDSWQGSWYGILTNGPQSLGTAAVSGGSGSLAGAVGAAIESISARAYSTIRGPVAMEGRITVSLADDR
;
A
#
# COMPACT_ATOMS: atom_id res chain seq x y z
N MET A 1 1.44 -14.14 47.83
CA MET A 1 2.38 -14.15 46.67
C MET A 1 2.07 -15.20 45.61
N LYS A 2 1.71 -16.45 45.96
CA LYS A 2 1.39 -17.51 44.96
C LYS A 2 0.28 -17.14 43.97
N TYR A 3 -0.80 -16.51 44.43
CA TYR A 3 -1.92 -16.08 43.58
C TYR A 3 -1.57 -14.95 42.61
N VAL A 4 -0.66 -14.06 43.01
CA VAL A 4 -0.17 -12.97 42.13
C VAL A 4 0.72 -13.54 41.03
N GLY A 5 1.59 -14.51 41.37
CA GLY A 5 2.41 -15.20 40.37
C GLY A 5 1.57 -15.98 39.34
N ALA A 6 0.53 -16.67 39.80
CA ALA A 6 -0.40 -17.38 38.90
C ALA A 6 -1.18 -16.42 37.99
N LEU A 7 -1.62 -15.26 38.53
CA LEU A 7 -2.30 -14.22 37.74
C LEU A 7 -1.39 -13.66 36.63
N LEU A 8 -0.16 -13.29 36.97
CA LEU A 8 0.81 -12.76 36.00
C LEU A 8 1.15 -13.80 34.92
N ALA A 9 1.35 -15.07 35.32
CA ALA A 9 1.58 -16.16 34.37
C ALA A 9 0.37 -16.37 33.44
N GLY A 10 -0.85 -16.31 33.97
CA GLY A 10 -2.08 -16.42 33.19
C GLY A 10 -2.25 -15.27 32.18
N ILE A 11 -1.96 -14.02 32.59
CA ILE A 11 -1.99 -12.85 31.70
C ILE A 11 -0.95 -13.01 30.59
N LEU A 12 0.28 -13.39 30.93
CA LEU A 12 1.34 -13.60 29.93
C LEU A 12 0.98 -14.71 28.95
N ALA A 13 0.47 -15.84 29.43
CA ALA A 13 0.01 -16.92 28.56
C ALA A 13 -1.15 -16.47 27.65
N GLY A 14 -2.10 -15.68 28.18
CA GLY A 14 -3.19 -15.10 27.41
C GLY A 14 -2.70 -14.16 26.31
N ILE A 15 -1.74 -13.28 26.61
CA ILE A 15 -1.11 -12.38 25.63
C ILE A 15 -0.42 -13.18 24.53
N VAL A 16 0.38 -14.20 24.90
CA VAL A 16 1.09 -15.04 23.92
C VAL A 16 0.10 -15.77 23.01
N LEU A 17 -0.94 -16.39 23.58
CA LEU A 17 -1.97 -17.07 22.79
C LEU A 17 -2.73 -16.10 21.86
N PHE A 18 -3.04 -14.89 22.35
CA PHE A 18 -3.68 -13.86 21.54
C PHE A 18 -2.81 -13.43 20.36
N VAL A 19 -1.52 -13.17 20.58
CA VAL A 19 -0.56 -12.83 19.53
C VAL A 19 -0.43 -13.95 18.51
N LEU A 20 -0.32 -15.21 18.96
CA LEU A 20 -0.26 -16.38 18.09
C LEU A 20 -1.54 -16.52 17.25
N LEU A 21 -2.71 -16.28 17.85
CA LEU A 21 -4.00 -16.33 17.13
C LEU A 21 -4.05 -15.27 16.05
N VAL A 22 -3.68 -14.02 16.33
CA VAL A 22 -3.65 -12.93 15.35
C VAL A 22 -2.67 -13.22 14.21
N TYR A 23 -1.47 -13.69 14.54
CA TYR A 23 -0.40 -13.91 13.57
C TYR A 23 -0.68 -15.12 12.65
N PHE A 24 -1.12 -16.24 13.22
CA PHE A 24 -1.35 -17.49 12.49
C PHE A 24 -2.81 -17.70 12.06
N ASN A 25 -3.68 -16.69 12.16
CA ASN A 25 -5.10 -16.85 11.83
C ASN A 25 -5.30 -17.34 10.38
N PRO A 26 -5.72 -18.61 10.16
CA PRO A 26 -5.85 -19.17 8.82
C PRO A 26 -7.07 -18.63 8.05
N LEU A 27 -7.95 -17.89 8.73
CA LEU A 27 -9.12 -17.26 8.12
C LEU A 27 -8.76 -15.97 7.36
N ILE A 28 -7.57 -15.41 7.60
CA ILE A 28 -7.06 -14.23 6.89
C ILE A 28 -6.49 -14.68 5.54
N LYS A 29 -7.32 -14.64 4.50
CA LYS A 29 -6.89 -14.95 3.13
C LYS A 29 -6.31 -13.71 2.44
N ALA A 30 -5.03 -13.78 2.07
CA ALA A 30 -4.44 -12.78 1.18
C ALA A 30 -4.97 -12.98 -0.26
N ARG A 31 -5.34 -11.88 -0.94
CA ARG A 31 -5.68 -11.93 -2.36
C ARG A 31 -4.41 -12.06 -3.19
N THR A 32 -4.30 -13.14 -3.96
CA THR A 32 -3.16 -13.39 -4.86
C THR A 32 -3.54 -13.23 -6.34
N VAL A 33 -4.83 -13.27 -6.67
CA VAL A 33 -5.34 -13.17 -8.04
C VAL A 33 -6.10 -11.87 -8.24
N SER A 34 -5.78 -11.16 -9.32
CA SER A 34 -6.40 -9.89 -9.70
C SER A 34 -7.82 -10.10 -10.25
N PRO A 35 -8.87 -9.49 -9.67
CA PRO A 35 -10.22 -9.57 -10.24
C PRO A 35 -10.39 -8.87 -11.60
N ILE A 36 -9.45 -8.01 -12.03
CA ILE A 36 -9.49 -7.35 -13.35
C ILE A 36 -9.13 -8.30 -14.50
N ALA A 37 -8.58 -9.49 -14.21
CA ALA A 37 -8.17 -10.47 -15.23
C ALA A 37 -9.33 -11.10 -16.03
N VAL A 38 -10.60 -10.79 -15.70
CA VAL A 38 -11.80 -11.47 -16.24
C VAL A 38 -12.61 -10.58 -17.21
N THR A 39 -12.17 -9.35 -17.51
CA THR A 39 -12.93 -8.40 -18.33
C THR A 39 -12.24 -8.04 -19.64
N ASP A 40 -12.90 -8.29 -20.78
CA ASP A 40 -12.56 -7.79 -22.14
C ASP A 40 -12.68 -6.26 -22.15
N SER A 41 -11.63 -5.59 -21.68
CA SER A 41 -11.59 -4.15 -21.46
C SER A 41 -10.23 -3.63 -21.89
N ARG A 42 -10.15 -2.35 -22.26
CA ARG A 42 -8.87 -1.72 -22.55
C ARG A 42 -8.03 -1.64 -21.27
N GLN A 43 -7.03 -2.51 -21.18
CA GLN A 43 -6.12 -2.57 -20.04
C GLN A 43 -4.75 -1.97 -20.33
N PHE A 44 -4.14 -1.37 -19.31
CA PHE A 44 -2.73 -1.02 -19.33
C PHE A 44 -2.14 -1.07 -17.92
N GLU A 45 -0.83 -1.28 -17.86
CA GLU A 45 -0.09 -1.39 -16.60
C GLU A 45 0.87 -0.20 -16.45
N LEU A 46 0.94 0.30 -15.21
CA LEU A 46 1.89 1.29 -14.75
C LEU A 46 2.73 0.68 -13.63
N VAL A 47 4.03 0.87 -13.69
CA VAL A 47 5.00 0.40 -12.70
C VAL A 47 5.64 1.62 -12.04
N TYR A 48 5.80 1.58 -10.73
CA TYR A 48 6.41 2.67 -9.97
C TYR A 48 7.30 2.13 -8.85
N THR A 49 8.26 2.94 -8.41
CA THR A 49 9.09 2.58 -7.27
C THR A 49 8.43 3.08 -5.98
N ALA A 50 8.21 2.18 -5.02
CA ALA A 50 7.59 2.46 -3.73
C ALA A 50 8.64 2.61 -2.61
N THR A 51 9.80 3.18 -2.96
CA THR A 51 10.91 3.42 -2.02
C THR A 51 11.13 4.92 -1.87
N PRO A 52 11.29 5.44 -0.64
CA PRO A 52 11.51 6.87 -0.41
C PRO A 52 12.71 7.44 -1.17
N ASP A 53 13.80 6.67 -1.32
CA ASP A 53 15.03 7.17 -1.94
C ASP A 53 14.96 7.37 -3.47
N ASP A 54 14.06 6.66 -4.14
CA ASP A 54 13.86 6.72 -5.60
C ASP A 54 12.60 7.53 -5.97
N SER A 55 11.91 8.11 -5.00
CA SER A 55 10.76 8.97 -5.25
C SER A 55 11.21 10.37 -5.66
N ILE A 56 10.33 11.07 -6.38
CA ILE A 56 10.47 12.50 -6.64
C ILE A 56 10.21 13.27 -5.33
N LEU A 57 9.17 12.87 -4.61
CA LEU A 57 8.83 13.40 -3.30
C LEU A 57 8.34 12.28 -2.37
N TRP A 58 8.80 12.32 -1.12
CA TRP A 58 8.29 11.51 -0.01
C TRP A 58 8.10 12.42 1.19
N ALA A 59 6.88 12.47 1.72
CA ALA A 59 6.56 13.19 2.94
C ALA A 59 5.61 12.38 3.83
N ASP A 60 5.87 12.38 5.13
CA ASP A 60 5.06 11.78 6.17
C ASP A 60 5.19 12.59 7.47
N ASN A 61 4.64 12.08 8.58
CA ASN A 61 4.73 12.68 9.91
C ASN A 61 6.11 12.54 10.58
N GLY A 62 7.05 11.81 9.97
CA GLY A 62 8.39 11.54 10.49
C GLY A 62 8.47 10.42 11.52
N GLU A 63 7.44 9.58 11.68
CA GLU A 63 7.52 8.36 12.51
C GLU A 63 8.42 7.29 11.88
N VAL A 64 8.42 7.20 10.55
CA VAL A 64 9.40 6.40 9.80
C VAL A 64 10.60 7.30 9.56
N ASN A 65 11.81 6.86 9.98
CA ASN A 65 13.07 7.57 9.70
C ASN A 65 13.50 7.47 8.22
N ALA A 66 12.54 7.35 7.31
CA ALA A 66 12.75 7.49 5.90
C ALA A 66 13.25 8.92 5.61
N ARG A 67 14.26 9.03 4.76
CA ARG A 67 14.77 10.34 4.38
C ARG A 67 13.72 11.04 3.51
N LEU A 68 13.15 12.13 4.03
CA LEU A 68 12.27 13.02 3.26
C LEU A 68 12.95 13.46 1.96
N ARG A 69 12.16 13.50 0.89
CA ARG A 69 12.62 13.84 -0.45
C ARG A 69 11.68 14.88 -1.06
N PRO A 70 12.20 15.93 -1.72
CA PRO A 70 13.57 16.43 -1.60
C PRO A 70 13.95 16.80 -0.15
N PRO A 71 15.24 17.04 0.15
CA PRO A 71 15.66 17.51 1.46
C PRO A 71 14.87 18.76 1.88
N MET A 72 14.52 18.85 3.17
CA MET A 72 13.79 19.98 3.78
C MET A 72 12.32 20.13 3.34
N VAL A 73 11.71 19.10 2.74
CA VAL A 73 10.24 19.06 2.65
C VAL A 73 9.64 19.06 4.05
N ALA A 74 8.53 19.79 4.22
CA ALA A 74 7.80 19.83 5.48
C ALA A 74 7.25 18.45 5.83
N LYS A 75 7.36 18.07 7.11
CA LYS A 75 6.66 16.92 7.64
C LYS A 75 5.16 17.22 7.74
N LEU A 76 4.33 16.21 7.55
CA LEU A 76 2.89 16.29 7.70
C LEU A 76 2.55 16.09 9.18
N VAL A 77 2.55 17.16 9.97
CA VAL A 77 2.44 17.08 11.45
C VAL A 77 1.13 17.67 11.98
N GLU A 78 0.40 18.38 11.14
CA GLU A 78 -0.88 18.96 11.49
C GLU A 78 -1.87 17.83 11.82
N PRO A 79 -2.66 17.92 12.89
CA PRO A 79 -3.57 16.84 13.32
C PRO A 79 -4.53 16.32 12.26
N ALA A 80 -4.83 17.12 11.23
CA ALA A 80 -5.72 16.72 10.14
C ALA A 80 -5.05 15.82 9.09
N ILE A 81 -3.71 15.77 9.04
CA ILE A 81 -2.94 15.05 8.01
C ILE A 81 -1.75 14.26 8.60
N ASN A 82 -1.65 14.17 9.92
CA ASN A 82 -0.54 13.51 10.61
C ASN A 82 -0.49 11.99 10.44
N GLU A 83 -1.55 11.38 9.91
CA GLU A 83 -1.58 9.96 9.52
C GLU A 83 -1.44 9.77 8.00
N THR A 84 -1.23 10.86 7.27
CA THR A 84 -1.08 10.85 5.81
C THR A 84 0.37 10.64 5.40
N LYS A 85 0.57 9.86 4.34
CA LYS A 85 1.82 9.80 3.59
C LYS A 85 1.58 10.27 2.17
N LEU A 86 2.58 10.96 1.63
CA LEU A 86 2.59 11.50 0.28
C LEU A 86 3.79 10.94 -0.49
N LEU A 87 3.49 10.29 -1.61
CA LEU A 87 4.47 9.80 -2.57
C LEU A 87 4.27 10.49 -3.91
N VAL A 88 5.32 11.06 -4.47
CA VAL A 88 5.37 11.47 -5.88
C VAL A 88 6.43 10.64 -6.58
N THR A 89 6.07 9.99 -7.68
CA THR A 89 6.93 9.00 -8.34
C THR A 89 6.77 9.03 -9.86
N MET A 90 7.82 8.58 -10.56
CA MET A 90 7.76 8.36 -12.00
C MET A 90 6.99 7.08 -12.31
N LEU A 91 6.02 7.18 -13.21
CA LEU A 91 5.26 6.03 -13.72
C LEU A 91 5.95 5.50 -14.97
N ARG A 92 6.16 4.19 -15.03
CA ARG A 92 6.76 3.47 -16.16
C ARG A 92 5.74 2.50 -16.75
N ASN A 93 5.84 2.20 -18.04
CA ASN A 93 5.07 1.09 -18.61
C ASN A 93 5.79 -0.25 -18.40
N SER A 94 5.18 -1.35 -18.85
CA SER A 94 5.74 -2.71 -18.76
C SER A 94 7.09 -2.89 -19.47
N ARG A 95 7.48 -1.97 -20.36
CA ARG A 95 8.78 -1.94 -21.04
C ARG A 95 9.82 -1.09 -20.31
N GLY A 96 9.51 -0.58 -19.12
CA GLY A 96 10.38 0.27 -18.33
C GLY A 96 10.50 1.72 -18.81
N LYS A 97 9.78 2.13 -19.88
CA LYS A 97 9.80 3.52 -20.37
C LYS A 97 8.95 4.39 -19.43
N SER A 98 9.51 5.51 -18.97
CA SER A 98 8.75 6.55 -18.26
C SER A 98 7.61 7.08 -19.12
N VAL A 99 6.40 7.08 -18.59
CA VAL A 99 5.16 7.50 -19.29
C VAL A 99 4.38 8.58 -18.54
N GLY A 100 4.78 8.93 -17.32
CA GLY A 100 4.08 9.94 -16.55
C GLY A 100 4.61 10.12 -15.14
N VAL A 101 3.86 10.88 -14.35
CA VAL A 101 4.07 11.10 -12.92
C VAL A 101 2.81 10.71 -12.17
N GLY A 102 2.98 10.06 -11.02
CA GLY A 102 1.91 9.70 -10.11
C GLY A 102 2.13 10.36 -8.75
N ILE A 103 1.04 10.83 -8.16
CA ILE A 103 0.98 11.34 -6.79
C ILE A 103 0.03 10.44 -6.02
N LYS A 104 0.50 9.79 -4.97
CA LYS A 104 -0.30 8.98 -4.05
C LYS A 104 -0.41 9.68 -2.72
N PHE A 105 -1.63 9.84 -2.26
CA PHE A 105 -1.94 10.12 -0.87
C PHE A 105 -2.44 8.82 -0.25
N GLU A 106 -1.97 8.50 0.95
CA GLU A 106 -2.47 7.36 1.72
C GLU A 106 -2.63 7.75 3.18
N THR A 107 -3.73 7.35 3.80
CA THR A 107 -4.02 7.59 5.22
C THR A 107 -4.61 6.34 5.84
N VAL A 108 -4.25 6.06 7.09
CA VAL A 108 -4.88 4.97 7.84
C VAL A 108 -6.36 5.30 7.98
N ALA A 109 -7.23 4.30 7.75
CA ALA A 109 -8.66 4.44 7.93
C ALA A 109 -9.05 4.04 9.36
N GLU A 110 -10.09 4.69 9.91
CA GLU A 110 -10.57 4.43 11.28
C GLU A 110 -11.05 2.98 11.50
N GLU A 111 -11.44 2.29 10.42
CA GLU A 111 -12.03 0.94 10.40
C GLU A 111 -11.02 -0.18 10.75
N THR A 112 -10.35 -0.14 11.90
CA THR A 112 -9.34 -1.17 12.22
C THR A 112 -9.95 -2.51 12.66
N GLY A 113 -9.41 -3.60 12.12
CA GLY A 113 -9.89 -4.97 12.37
C GLY A 113 -8.75 -5.96 12.41
N VAL A 114 -7.79 -5.77 13.31
CA VAL A 114 -6.55 -6.58 13.39
C VAL A 114 -6.85 -8.08 13.54
N LEU A 115 -7.89 -8.45 14.31
CA LEU A 115 -8.35 -9.84 14.45
C LEU A 115 -8.78 -10.47 13.12
N ASN A 116 -9.29 -9.65 12.20
CA ASN A 116 -9.74 -10.05 10.87
C ASN A 116 -8.63 -9.86 9.81
N GLY A 117 -7.42 -9.47 10.22
CA GLY A 117 -6.33 -9.17 9.30
C GLY A 117 -6.59 -7.96 8.42
N ILE A 118 -7.21 -6.93 8.98
CA ILE A 118 -7.53 -5.69 8.28
C ILE A 118 -6.70 -4.57 8.88
N TYR A 119 -5.79 -4.04 8.06
CA TYR A 119 -5.13 -2.76 8.28
C TYR A 119 -5.53 -1.85 7.11
N PRO A 120 -6.64 -1.11 7.24
CA PRO A 120 -7.20 -0.41 6.11
C PRO A 120 -6.51 0.92 5.90
N VAL A 121 -6.26 1.22 4.64
CA VAL A 121 -5.67 2.49 4.22
C VAL A 121 -6.53 3.04 3.11
N ASN A 122 -7.02 4.28 3.27
CA ASN A 122 -7.64 5.01 2.18
C ASN A 122 -6.52 5.64 1.36
N SER A 123 -6.53 5.41 0.05
CA SER A 123 -5.53 5.98 -0.84
C SER A 123 -6.14 6.55 -2.11
N THR A 124 -5.52 7.61 -2.61
CA THR A 124 -5.93 8.25 -3.85
C THR A 124 -4.71 8.55 -4.69
N TRP A 125 -4.76 8.10 -5.93
CA TRP A 125 -3.77 8.47 -6.94
C TRP A 125 -4.26 9.60 -7.82
N HIS A 126 -3.40 10.58 -8.03
CA HIS A 126 -3.51 11.55 -9.12
C HIS A 126 -2.39 11.24 -10.12
N MET A 127 -2.74 10.91 -11.35
CA MET A 127 -1.78 10.51 -12.36
C MET A 127 -1.85 11.41 -13.56
N TRP A 128 -0.69 11.79 -14.08
CA TRP A 128 -0.55 12.51 -15.33
C TRP A 128 0.31 11.70 -16.30
N LEU A 129 -0.31 11.19 -17.36
CA LEU A 129 0.35 10.38 -18.38
C LEU A 129 0.60 11.24 -19.62
N LEU A 130 1.85 11.27 -20.08
CA LEU A 130 2.32 12.16 -21.16
C LEU A 130 1.48 12.04 -22.44
N ASP A 131 1.12 10.82 -22.83
CA ASP A 131 0.42 10.54 -24.09
C ASP A 131 -1.09 10.28 -23.90
N ARG A 132 -1.61 10.39 -22.67
CA ARG A 132 -3.01 10.01 -22.37
C ARG A 132 -3.79 11.06 -21.57
N GLY A 133 -3.12 11.97 -20.88
CA GLY A 133 -3.73 12.95 -20.00
C GLY A 133 -3.83 12.46 -18.56
N GLY A 134 -4.69 13.13 -17.79
CA GLY A 134 -4.82 12.93 -16.35
C GLY A 134 -5.95 11.98 -15.95
N MET A 135 -5.74 11.22 -14.88
CA MET A 135 -6.76 10.40 -14.23
C MET A 135 -6.57 10.35 -12.72
N LEU A 136 -7.66 10.03 -12.03
CA LEU A 136 -7.72 9.78 -10.60
C LEU A 136 -8.06 8.30 -10.35
N ILE A 137 -7.44 7.72 -9.33
CA ILE A 137 -7.81 6.40 -8.82
C ILE A 137 -8.14 6.54 -7.35
N ASP A 138 -9.38 6.24 -6.98
CA ASP A 138 -9.83 6.19 -5.59
C ASP A 138 -9.81 4.73 -5.10
N GLN A 139 -9.14 4.49 -3.98
CA GLN A 139 -8.79 3.15 -3.53
C GLN A 139 -8.95 2.99 -2.01
N LYS A 140 -9.50 1.85 -1.62
CA LYS A 140 -9.34 1.30 -0.27
C LYS A 140 -8.35 0.15 -0.32
N GLU A 141 -7.39 0.14 0.59
CA GLU A 141 -6.34 -0.87 0.68
C GLU A 141 -6.46 -1.70 1.95
N ASN A 142 -5.88 -2.90 1.94
CA ASN A 142 -5.55 -3.64 3.15
C ASN A 142 -4.05 -3.97 3.17
N GLN A 143 -3.30 -3.29 4.03
CA GLN A 143 -1.85 -3.47 4.12
C GLN A 143 -1.44 -4.53 5.17
N TRP A 144 -2.39 -5.24 5.77
CA TRP A 144 -2.10 -6.20 6.83
C TRP A 144 -1.09 -7.28 6.43
N SER A 145 -1.22 -7.84 5.22
CA SER A 145 -0.29 -8.87 4.72
C SER A 145 1.12 -8.32 4.57
N LEU A 146 1.28 -7.09 4.07
CA LEU A 146 2.58 -6.42 3.99
C LEU A 146 3.16 -6.19 5.39
N LEU A 147 2.34 -5.72 6.34
CA LEU A 147 2.78 -5.51 7.71
C LEU A 147 3.21 -6.81 8.38
N ARG A 148 2.40 -7.86 8.29
CA ARG A 148 2.64 -9.16 8.92
C ARG A 148 3.85 -9.89 8.31
N ASP A 149 4.00 -9.86 6.99
CA ASP A 149 4.95 -10.72 6.28
C ASP A 149 6.28 -10.02 5.96
N VAL A 150 6.34 -8.68 6.03
CA VAL A 150 7.53 -7.89 5.70
C VAL A 150 7.94 -6.98 6.86
N VAL A 151 7.04 -6.10 7.31
CA VAL A 151 7.41 -5.05 8.28
C VAL A 151 7.65 -5.63 9.67
N LEU A 152 6.76 -6.47 10.18
CA LEU A 152 6.88 -7.08 11.50
C LEU A 152 8.13 -7.98 11.60
N PRO A 153 8.41 -8.90 10.64
CA PRO A 153 9.66 -9.65 10.59
C PRO A 153 10.92 -8.79 10.64
N ALA A 154 10.91 -7.61 10.01
CA ALA A 154 12.05 -6.69 10.07
C ALA A 154 12.30 -6.14 11.50
N HIS A 155 11.24 -5.97 12.31
CA HIS A 155 11.33 -5.45 13.68
C HIS A 155 11.63 -6.52 14.73
N ILE A 156 11.22 -7.77 14.50
CA ILE A 156 11.52 -8.88 15.43
C ILE A 156 12.84 -9.59 15.10
N GLY A 157 13.34 -9.43 13.87
CA GLY A 157 14.61 -9.98 13.43
C GLY A 157 15.79 -9.24 14.05
N SER A 158 16.92 -9.93 14.26
CA SER A 158 18.13 -9.36 14.86
C SER A 158 18.85 -8.32 13.99
N GLY A 159 18.47 -8.20 12.72
CA GLY A 159 19.14 -7.35 11.73
C GLY A 159 18.42 -6.04 11.41
N ASP A 160 17.35 -5.67 12.14
CA ASP A 160 16.57 -4.45 11.91
C ASP A 160 16.13 -4.28 10.44
N SER A 161 15.92 -5.42 9.77
CA SER A 161 15.68 -5.50 8.34
C SER A 161 15.06 -6.84 7.97
N TRP A 162 14.43 -6.84 6.80
CA TRP A 162 13.89 -8.03 6.16
C TRP A 162 14.40 -8.10 4.72
N GLN A 163 14.71 -9.31 4.27
CA GLN A 163 15.04 -9.61 2.87
C GLN A 163 14.29 -10.87 2.44
N GLY A 164 13.77 -10.87 1.22
CA GLY A 164 13.01 -12.01 0.72
C GLY A 164 12.31 -11.75 -0.59
N SER A 165 11.22 -12.47 -0.83
CA SER A 165 10.33 -12.26 -1.95
C SER A 165 8.91 -12.23 -1.42
N TRP A 166 8.25 -11.08 -1.54
CA TRP A 166 6.85 -10.93 -1.18
C TRP A 166 6.10 -10.25 -2.31
N TYR A 167 4.88 -10.69 -2.55
CA TYR A 167 3.94 -10.09 -3.49
C TYR A 167 2.57 -10.05 -2.84
N GLY A 168 1.86 -8.93 -2.98
CA GLY A 168 0.50 -8.80 -2.49
C GLY A 168 -0.30 -7.77 -3.28
N ILE A 169 -1.59 -8.03 -3.44
CA ILE A 169 -2.57 -7.06 -3.92
C ILE A 169 -3.03 -6.25 -2.70
N LEU A 170 -2.87 -4.92 -2.76
CA LEU A 170 -3.29 -4.04 -1.67
C LEU A 170 -4.75 -3.61 -1.83
N THR A 171 -5.20 -3.39 -3.07
CA THR A 171 -6.56 -2.93 -3.36
C THR A 171 -7.62 -3.89 -2.83
N ASN A 172 -8.62 -3.31 -2.15
CA ASN A 172 -9.77 -4.01 -1.60
C ASN A 172 -11.10 -3.24 -1.83
N GLY A 173 -11.08 -2.17 -2.62
CA GLY A 173 -12.27 -1.36 -2.91
C GLY A 173 -11.91 0.02 -3.48
N PRO A 174 -12.90 0.92 -3.66
CA PRO A 174 -14.25 0.86 -3.10
C PRO A 174 -15.29 0.08 -3.92
N GLN A 175 -14.98 -0.40 -5.12
CA GLN A 175 -15.94 -1.11 -5.95
C GLN A 175 -16.25 -2.51 -5.39
N SER A 176 -17.43 -3.06 -5.75
CA SER A 176 -17.97 -4.32 -5.20
C SER A 176 -17.08 -5.56 -5.43
N LEU A 177 -16.25 -5.56 -6.47
CA LEU A 177 -15.29 -6.64 -6.76
C LEU A 177 -13.98 -6.49 -5.95
N GLY A 178 -13.87 -5.46 -5.10
CA GLY A 178 -12.66 -5.09 -4.39
C GLY A 178 -11.61 -4.47 -5.31
N THR A 179 -12.05 -3.73 -6.32
CA THR A 179 -11.22 -2.92 -7.22
C THR A 179 -11.32 -1.44 -6.85
N ALA A 180 -10.28 -0.69 -7.17
CA ALA A 180 -10.28 0.76 -7.07
C ALA A 180 -11.15 1.37 -8.18
N ALA A 181 -11.67 2.57 -7.96
CA ALA A 181 -12.45 3.30 -8.95
C ALA A 181 -11.56 4.26 -9.73
N VAL A 182 -11.67 4.23 -11.06
CA VAL A 182 -10.89 5.10 -11.96
C VAL A 182 -11.80 6.15 -12.57
N SER A 183 -11.34 7.40 -12.59
CA SER A 183 -12.02 8.53 -13.23
C SER A 183 -11.02 9.36 -14.01
N GLY A 184 -11.21 9.46 -15.32
CA GLY A 184 -10.34 10.20 -16.21
C GLY A 184 -10.76 11.66 -16.38
N GLY A 185 -9.78 12.57 -16.28
CA GLY A 185 -10.04 14.01 -16.21
C GLY A 185 -9.63 14.82 -17.44
N SER A 186 -8.71 14.32 -18.27
CA SER A 186 -8.20 15.07 -19.43
C SER A 186 -7.53 14.19 -20.49
N GLY A 187 -7.19 14.78 -21.63
CA GLY A 187 -6.53 14.10 -22.75
C GLY A 187 -7.42 13.01 -23.34
N SER A 188 -6.83 11.90 -23.77
CA SER A 188 -7.58 10.74 -24.26
C SER A 188 -8.31 9.97 -23.15
N LEU A 189 -8.08 10.33 -21.89
CA LEU A 189 -8.74 9.74 -20.72
C LEU A 189 -9.94 10.59 -20.26
N ALA A 190 -10.20 11.75 -20.85
CA ALA A 190 -11.30 12.62 -20.40
C ALA A 190 -12.64 11.86 -20.42
N GLY A 191 -13.32 11.81 -19.26
CA GLY A 191 -14.61 11.12 -19.12
C GLY A 191 -14.52 9.60 -18.99
N ALA A 192 -13.33 9.01 -19.11
CA ALA A 192 -13.15 7.58 -18.95
C ALA A 192 -13.47 7.14 -17.52
N VAL A 193 -14.16 6.01 -17.38
CA VAL A 193 -14.47 5.39 -16.09
C VAL A 193 -13.95 3.96 -16.11
N GLY A 194 -13.51 3.45 -14.96
CA GLY A 194 -12.95 2.12 -14.92
C GLY A 194 -12.66 1.58 -13.53
N ALA A 195 -11.85 0.53 -13.52
CA ALA A 195 -11.38 -0.15 -12.34
C ALA A 195 -9.84 -0.19 -12.34
N ALA A 196 -9.24 -0.20 -11.16
CA ALA A 196 -7.81 -0.43 -11.02
C ALA A 196 -7.49 -1.38 -9.88
N ILE A 197 -6.32 -2.01 -9.98
CA ILE A 197 -5.72 -2.79 -8.90
C ILE A 197 -4.26 -2.38 -8.77
N GLU A 198 -3.87 -2.14 -7.53
CA GLU A 198 -2.51 -1.91 -7.09
C GLU A 198 -1.98 -3.17 -6.38
N SER A 199 -0.84 -3.65 -6.86
CA SER A 199 -0.07 -4.70 -6.22
C SER A 199 1.34 -4.20 -5.92
N ILE A 200 1.94 -4.78 -4.89
CA ILE A 200 3.30 -4.47 -4.46
C ILE A 200 4.12 -5.75 -4.48
N SER A 201 5.36 -5.62 -4.96
CA SER A 201 6.42 -6.60 -4.79
C SER A 201 7.49 -6.02 -3.86
N ALA A 202 7.83 -6.74 -2.79
CA ALA A 202 8.88 -6.35 -1.85
C ALA A 202 10.03 -7.36 -1.87
N ARG A 203 11.26 -6.85 -1.84
CA ARG A 203 12.50 -7.64 -1.76
C ARG A 203 13.36 -7.31 -0.55
N ALA A 204 13.28 -6.07 -0.06
CA ALA A 204 14.00 -5.64 1.12
C ALA A 204 13.28 -4.50 1.85
N TYR A 205 13.33 -4.55 3.18
CA TYR A 205 12.81 -3.53 4.08
C TYR A 205 13.78 -3.29 5.24
N SER A 206 13.86 -2.06 5.74
CA SER A 206 14.67 -1.66 6.89
C SER A 206 13.79 -0.93 7.90
N THR A 207 13.93 -1.22 9.19
CA THR A 207 13.18 -0.51 10.24
C THR A 207 13.55 0.97 10.31
N ILE A 208 14.79 1.32 9.92
CA ILE A 208 15.29 2.69 9.91
C ILE A 208 14.84 3.43 8.64
N ARG A 209 15.00 2.82 7.46
CA ARG A 209 14.80 3.49 6.17
C ARG A 209 13.42 3.25 5.53
N GLY A 210 12.63 2.32 6.08
CA GLY A 210 11.42 1.83 5.44
C GLY A 210 11.71 0.91 4.25
N PRO A 211 10.88 0.96 3.18
CA PRO A 211 11.08 0.16 1.97
C PRO A 211 12.42 0.47 1.30
N VAL A 212 13.26 -0.56 1.11
CA VAL A 212 14.57 -0.45 0.45
C VAL A 212 14.53 -0.97 -0.98
N ALA A 213 13.76 -2.03 -1.22
CA ALA A 213 13.50 -2.56 -2.55
C ALA A 213 12.03 -2.97 -2.64
N MET A 214 11.22 -2.06 -3.17
CA MET A 214 9.78 -2.23 -3.30
C MET A 214 9.28 -1.59 -4.59
N GLU A 215 8.56 -2.37 -5.38
CA GLU A 215 7.97 -1.97 -6.66
C GLU A 215 6.46 -2.12 -6.57
N GLY A 216 5.74 -1.08 -7.00
CA GLY A 216 4.31 -1.14 -7.16
C GLY A 216 3.90 -1.26 -8.62
N ARG A 217 2.79 -1.95 -8.86
CA ARG A 217 2.16 -2.10 -10.17
C ARG A 217 0.70 -1.74 -10.07
N ILE A 218 0.25 -0.94 -11.02
CA ILE A 218 -1.14 -0.50 -11.12
C ILE A 218 -1.65 -0.98 -12.46
N THR A 219 -2.56 -1.94 -12.43
CA THR A 219 -3.29 -2.40 -13.60
C THR A 219 -4.59 -1.61 -13.68
N VAL A 220 -4.77 -0.86 -14.76
CA VAL A 220 -5.97 -0.06 -15.03
C VAL A 220 -6.76 -0.75 -16.12
N SER A 221 -8.05 -0.93 -15.89
CA SER A 221 -9.06 -1.37 -16.86
C SER A 221 -10.06 -0.24 -17.04
N LEU A 222 -10.20 0.24 -18.27
CA LEU A 222 -11.20 1.25 -18.63
C LEU A 222 -12.40 0.56 -19.28
N ALA A 223 -13.60 1.04 -18.97
CA ALA A 223 -14.77 0.65 -19.73
C ALA A 223 -14.62 1.11 -21.19
N ASP A 224 -15.01 0.25 -22.13
CA ASP A 224 -15.10 0.67 -23.53
C ASP A 224 -16.30 1.60 -23.69
N ASP A 225 -16.12 2.71 -24.41
CA ASP A 225 -17.20 3.59 -24.83
C ASP A 225 -18.18 2.77 -25.69
N ARG A 226 -19.35 2.45 -25.14
CA ARG A 226 -20.49 1.91 -25.90
C ARG A 226 -21.40 3.04 -26.34
#